data_AF-A0A932DLQ5-F1
#
_entry.id   AF-A0A932DLQ5-F1
#
_cell.length_a   1.000
_cell.length_b   1.000
_cell.length_c   1.000
_cell.angle_alpha   90.00
_cell.angle_beta   90.00
_cell.angle_gamma   90.00
#
_symmetry.space_group_name_H-M   'P 1'
#
loop_
_entity.id
_entity.type
_entity.pdbx_description
1 polymer ?
#
loop_
_entity_poly.entity_id
_entity_poly.type
_entity_poly.pdbx_seq_one_letter_code
_entity_poly.pdbx_strand_id
1 'polypeptide(L)' 'MIIFVADGSTAPEHEAQLLNYLKATPIEAGLLLNFGPNPEIKRKVFDNARKPNLKSST' A
#
# COMPACT_ATOMS: atom_id res chain seq x y z
N MET A 1 3.96 -5.69 0.98
CA MET A 1 4.75 -4.78 0.11
C MET A 1 5.24 -3.62 0.95
N ILE A 2 6.48 -3.17 0.77
CA ILE A 2 7.02 -2.01 1.50
C ILE A 2 7.35 -0.94 0.47
N ILE A 3 6.90 0.29 0.71
CA ILE A 3 7.22 1.48 -0.07
C ILE A 3 7.98 2.44 0.84
N PHE A 4 9.15 2.88 0.39
CA PHE A 4 9.95 3.89 1.07
C PHE A 4 9.72 5.25 0.40
N VAL A 5 9.43 6.27 1.21
CA VAL A 5 9.29 7.65 0.75
C VAL A 5 10.24 8.54 1.55
N ALA A 6 10.82 9.54 0.88
CA ALA A 6 11.81 10.45 1.42
C ALA A 6 11.40 11.91 1.17
N ASP A 7 10.10 12.19 1.28
CA ASP A 7 9.55 13.54 1.18
C ASP A 7 8.92 13.93 2.52
N GLY A 8 9.04 15.19 2.90
CA GLY A 8 8.58 15.70 4.19
C GLY A 8 7.08 15.59 4.44
N SER A 9 6.29 15.16 3.45
CA SER A 9 4.87 14.90 3.58
C SER A 9 4.50 13.52 3.05
N THR A 10 3.71 12.74 3.80
CA THR A 10 3.00 11.58 3.23
C THR A 10 1.93 12.08 2.26
N ALA A 11 2.30 12.30 0.99
CA ALA A 11 1.34 12.71 -0.02
C ALA A 11 0.28 11.60 -0.20
N PRO A 12 -1.01 11.95 -0.34
CA PRO A 12 -2.09 10.98 -0.55
C PRO A 12 -1.86 10.10 -1.78
N GLU A 13 -1.04 10.56 -2.73
CA GLU A 13 -0.60 9.82 -3.92
C GLU A 13 0.17 8.54 -3.58
N HIS A 14 1.04 8.57 -2.57
CA HIS A 14 1.82 7.40 -2.15
C HIS A 14 0.93 6.35 -1.48
N GLU A 15 -0.08 6.79 -0.71
CA GLU A 15 -1.08 5.89 -0.15
C GLU A 15 -1.96 5.26 -1.23
N ALA A 16 -2.37 6.06 -2.23
CA ALA A 16 -3.13 5.57 -3.37
C ALA A 16 -2.34 4.55 -4.21
N GLN A 17 -1.05 4.80 -4.44
CA GLN A 17 -0.16 3.88 -5.12
C GLN A 17 -0.04 2.55 -4.38
N LEU A 18 0.26 2.58 -3.07
CA LEU A 18 0.33 1.37 -2.24
C LEU A 18 -1.00 0.59 -2.30
N LEU A 19 -2.13 1.28 -2.20
CA LEU A 19 -3.45 0.67 -2.28
C LEU A 19 -3.71 0.02 -3.65
N ASN A 20 -3.29 0.64 -4.74
CA ASN A 20 -3.44 0.08 -6.09
C ASN A 20 -2.64 -1.21 -6.25
N TYR A 21 -1.40 -1.26 -5.73
CA TYR A 21 -0.62 -2.49 -5.71
C TYR A 21 -1.25 -3.57 -4.83
N LEU A 22 -1.78 -3.21 -3.66
CA LEU A 22 -2.51 -4.17 -2.83
C LEU A 22 -3.74 -4.73 -3.55
N LYS A 23 -4.50 -3.91 -4.29
CA LYS A 23 -5.65 -4.37 -5.08
C LYS A 23 -5.27 -5.29 -6.25
N ALA A 24 -4.14 -5.03 -6.90
CA ALA A 24 -3.72 -5.73 -8.11
C ALA A 24 -2.94 -7.03 -7.85
N THR A 25 -2.48 -7.25 -6.61
CA THR A 25 -1.63 -8.40 -6.25
C THR A 25 -2.29 -9.24 -5.15
N PRO A 26 -1.88 -10.51 -4.95
CA PRO A 26 -2.32 -11.32 -3.80
C PRO A 26 -1.82 -10.81 -2.43
N ILE A 27 -1.02 -9.73 -2.41
CA ILE A 27 -0.47 -9.16 -1.19
C ILE A 27 -1.56 -8.40 -0.45
N GLU A 28 -1.75 -8.70 0.84
CA GLU A 28 -2.84 -8.11 1.63
C GLU A 28 -2.39 -6.94 2.51
N ALA A 29 -1.10 -6.86 2.83
CA ALA A 29 -0.57 -5.83 3.71
C ALA A 29 0.59 -5.04 3.08
N GLY A 30 0.52 -3.72 3.28
CA GLY A 30 1.47 -2.73 2.81
C GLY A 30 2.01 -1.87 3.96
N LEU A 31 3.29 -1.54 3.92
CA LEU A 31 3.91 -0.55 4.80
C LEU A 31 4.42 0.62 3.95
N LEU A 32 4.04 1.83 4.37
CA LEU A 32 4.60 3.08 3.88
C LEU A 32 5.54 3.61 4.96
N LEU A 33 6.82 3.74 4.64
CA LEU A 33 7.85 4.24 5.54
C LEU A 33 8.31 5.59 5.02
N ASN A 34 8.01 6.66 5.76
CA ASN A 34 8.51 7.99 5.49
C ASN A 34 9.77 8.25 6.32
N PHE A 35 10.88 8.58 5.64
CA PHE A 35 12.15 9.00 6.26
C PHE A 35 12.43 10.50 6.10
N GLY A 36 11.40 11.29 5.80
CA GLY A 36 11.49 12.74 5.82
C GLY A 36 11.82 13.29 7.22
N PRO A 37 11.91 14.63 7.36
CA PRO A 37 12.22 15.31 8.63
C PRO A 37 11.32 14.87 9.80
N ASN A 38 10.11 14.39 9.52
CA ASN A 38 9.27 13.70 10.48
C ASN A 38 9.07 12.24 10.02
N PRO A 39 9.76 11.27 10.64
CA PRO A 39 9.63 9.88 10.23
C PRO A 39 8.25 9.34 10.60
N GLU A 40 7.57 8.75 9.64
CA GLU A 40 6.22 8.21 9.81
C GLU A 40 6.10 6.80 9.25
N ILE A 41 5.37 5.94 9.95
CA ILE A 41 5.08 4.58 9.51
C ILE A 41 3.58 4.44 9.37
N LYS A 42 3.11 4.14 8.15
CA LYS A 42 1.69 3.87 7.89
C LYS A 42 1.51 2.44 7.39
N ARG A 43 0.58 1.71 8.02
CA ARG A 43 0.17 0.37 7.58
C ARG A 43 -1.15 0.47 6.82
N LYS A 44 -1.23 -0.19 5.66
CA LYS A 44 -2.46 -0.37 4.89
C LYS A 44 -2.72 -1.85 4.70
N VAL A 45 -3.99 -2.24 4.78
CA VAL A 45 -4.43 -3.63 4.59
C VAL A 45 -5.57 -3.64 3.59
N PHE A 46 -5.51 -4.55 2.63
CA PHE A 46 -6.57 -4.81 1.67
C PHE A 46 -6.77 -6.31 1.52
N ASP A 47 -7.91 -6.77 2.01
CA ASP A 47 -8.30 -8.18 2.04
C ASP A 47 -8.45 -8.77 0.63
N ASN A 48 -7.91 -9.98 0.42
CA ASN A 48 -7.99 -10.67 -0.86
C ASN A 48 -9.43 -11.03 -1.26
N ALA A 49 -10.34 -11.28 -0.31
CA ALA A 49 -11.73 -11.62 -0.61
C ALA A 49 -12.48 -10.47 -1.31
N ARG A 50 -11.98 -9.24 -1.15
CA ARG A 50 -12.51 -8.02 -1.78
C ARG A 50 -11.92 -7.75 -3.17
N LYS A 51 -10.98 -8.56 -3.65
CA LYS A 51 -10.31 -8.37 -4.95
C LYS A 51 -11.04 -9.17 -6.03
N PRO A 52 -11.77 -8.53 -6.96
CA PRO A 52 -12.51 -9.24 -8.00
C PRO A 52 -11.58 -9.98 -8.97
N ASN A 53 -10.42 -9.40 -9.27
CA ASN A 53 -9.47 -9.94 -10.25
C ASN A 53 -8.70 -11.18 -9.76
N LEU A 54 -8.74 -11.50 -8.46
CA LEU A 54 -8.11 -12.71 -7.90
C LEU A 54 -9.06 -13.91 -7.86
N LYS A 55 -10.35 -13.74 -8.18
CA LYS A 55 -11.36 -14.81 -8.10
C LYS A 55 -11.45 -15.71 -9.35
N SER A 56 -10.51 -15.60 -10.30
CA SER A 56 -10.55 -16.38 -11.54
C SER A 56 -9.74 -17.67 -11.44
N SER A 57 -10.30 -18.69 -10.78
CA SER A 57 -9.98 -20.11 -10.96
C SER A 57 -11.03 -20.94 -10.24
N THR A 58 -12.25 -21.00 -10.76
CA THR A 58 -13.23 -22.04 -10.43
C THR A 58 -14.04 -22.32 -11.68
#